data_AF-A0A935XL92-F1
#
_entry.id   AF-A0A935XL92-F1
#
_cell.length_a   1.000
_cell.length_b   1.000
_cell.length_c   1.000
_cell.angle_alpha   90.00
_cell.angle_beta   90.00
_cell.angle_gamma   90.00
#
_symmetry.space_group_name_H-M   'P 1'
#
loop_
_entity.id
_entity.type
_entity.pdbx_description
1 polymer ?
#
loop_
_entity_poly.entity_id
_entity_poly.type
_entity_poly.pdbx_seq_one_letter_code
_entity_poly.pdbx_strand_id
1 'polypeptide(L)' 'MENPESQVLELVCRIGKLSGLSPRQDIFDAGFESIDFELLVELEAAFDVSIPDEKYVECRTAEAIAAMIAQLAKEAGR' A
#
# COMPACT_ATOMS: atom_id res chain seq x y z
N MET A 1 18.74 2.51 2.67
CA MET A 1 17.45 1.94 3.08
C MET A 1 16.42 2.53 2.15
N GLU A 2 15.85 1.70 1.27
CA GLU A 2 14.68 2.08 0.48
C GLU A 2 13.55 2.45 1.46
N ASN A 3 12.91 3.59 1.25
CA ASN A 3 11.80 4.04 2.10
C ASN A 3 10.57 3.19 1.73
N PRO A 4 9.99 2.39 2.65
CA PRO A 4 8.83 1.55 2.36
C PRO A 4 7.65 2.37 1.79
N GLU A 5 7.51 3.63 2.19
CA GLU A 5 6.53 4.55 1.62
C GLU A 5 6.74 4.81 0.13
N SER A 6 7.99 4.99 -0.32
CA SER A 6 8.30 5.21 -1.75
C SER A 6 7.99 3.97 -2.57
N GLN A 7 8.31 2.78 -2.05
CA GLN A 7 8.02 1.51 -2.72
C GLN A 7 6.50 1.23 -2.78
N VAL A 8 5.77 1.50 -1.71
CA VAL A 8 4.30 1.43 -1.70
C VAL A 8 3.71 2.40 -2.74
N LEU A 9 4.19 3.65 -2.77
CA LEU A 9 3.70 4.65 -3.72
C LEU A 9 3.94 4.22 -5.18
N GLU A 10 5.10 3.63 -5.47
CA GLU A 10 5.41 3.08 -6.81
C GLU A 10 4.45 1.94 -7.19
N LEU A 11 4.17 1.02 -6.28
CA LEU A 11 3.22 -0.08 -6.52
C LEU A 11 1.80 0.44 -6.76
N VAL A 12 1.35 1.38 -5.92
CA VAL A 12 0.04 2.05 -6.08
C VAL A 12 -0.07 2.74 -7.44
N CYS A 13 0.94 3.52 -7.83
CA CYS A 13 0.95 4.20 -9.12
C CYS A 13 0.98 3.22 -10.30
N ARG A 14 1.79 2.15 -10.19
CA ARG A 14 1.92 1.14 -11.25
C ARG A 14 0.62 0.38 -11.50
N ILE A 15 -0.02 -0.09 -10.43
CA ILE A 15 -1.22 -0.95 -10.51
C ILE A 15 -2.45 -0.11 -10.83
N GLY A 16 -2.62 1.03 -10.15
CA GLY A 16 -3.71 1.96 -10.43
C GLY A 16 -3.55 2.75 -11.74
N LYS A 17 -2.43 2.59 -12.45
CA LYS A 17 -2.06 3.40 -13.62
C LYS A 17 -2.14 4.90 -13.35
N LEU A 18 -1.80 5.28 -12.12
CA LEU A 18 -1.82 6.65 -11.62
C LEU A 18 -0.44 7.28 -11.80
N SER A 19 -0.41 8.61 -11.91
CA SER A 19 0.84 9.36 -12.00
C SER A 19 0.76 10.62 -11.14
N GLY A 20 1.89 10.97 -10.51
CA GLY A 20 1.98 12.17 -9.68
C GLY A 20 1.20 12.12 -8.36
N LEU A 21 0.90 10.92 -7.86
CA LEU A 21 0.21 10.75 -6.58
C LEU A 21 1.10 11.20 -5.42
N SER A 22 0.54 11.97 -4.48
CA SER A 22 1.23 12.28 -3.23
C SER A 22 1.07 11.12 -2.24
N PRO A 23 2.09 10.80 -1.39
CA PRO A 23 1.95 9.76 -0.37
C PRO A 23 0.75 9.92 0.57
N ARG A 24 0.28 11.16 0.74
CA ARG A 24 -0.85 11.55 1.59
C ARG A 24 -2.17 11.66 0.86
N GLN A 25 -2.17 11.51 -0.46
CA GLN A 25 -3.38 11.60 -1.25
C GLN A 25 -4.21 10.33 -1.07
N ASP A 26 -5.52 10.51 -1.00
CA ASP A 26 -6.45 9.39 -1.01
C ASP A 26 -6.38 8.69 -2.37
N ILE A 27 -6.04 7.39 -2.36
CA ILE A 27 -5.86 6.58 -3.57
C ILE A 27 -7.18 6.32 -4.29
N PHE A 28 -8.31 6.28 -3.57
CA PHE A 28 -9.63 6.12 -4.16
C PHE A 28 -10.06 7.40 -4.87
N ASP A 29 -9.82 8.56 -4.26
CA ASP A 29 -10.07 9.86 -4.91
C ASP A 29 -9.20 10.07 -6.16
N ALA A 30 -8.03 9.42 -6.22
CA ALA A 30 -7.11 9.51 -7.34
C ALA A 30 -7.46 8.61 -8.53
N GLY A 31 -8.41 7.68 -8.39
CA GLY A 31 -8.89 6.84 -9.48
C GLY A 31 -8.90 5.34 -9.21
N PHE A 32 -8.57 4.87 -8.00
CA PHE A 32 -8.90 3.49 -7.60
C PHE A 32 -10.41 3.38 -7.37
N GLU A 33 -11.11 2.67 -8.25
CA GLU A 33 -12.57 2.51 -8.16
C GLU A 33 -13.00 1.56 -7.02
N SER A 34 -12.09 0.68 -6.55
CA SER A 34 -12.37 -0.31 -5.51
C SER A 34 -11.10 -0.87 -4.85
N ILE A 35 -11.28 -1.79 -3.89
CA ILE A 35 -10.20 -2.62 -3.34
C ILE A 35 -9.58 -3.39 -4.50
N ASP A 36 -8.40 -2.95 -4.92
CA ASP A 36 -7.67 -3.64 -5.96
C ASP A 36 -6.92 -4.83 -5.34
N PHE A 37 -7.46 -6.03 -5.58
CA PHE A 37 -6.88 -7.28 -5.09
C PHE A 37 -5.49 -7.52 -5.70
N GLU A 38 -5.21 -6.98 -6.89
CA GLU A 38 -3.87 -7.04 -7.50
C GLU A 38 -2.88 -6.22 -6.67
N LEU A 39 -3.26 -5.02 -6.23
CA LEU A 39 -2.42 -4.19 -5.36
C LEU A 39 -2.17 -4.86 -4.01
N LEU A 40 -3.19 -5.48 -3.41
CA LEU A 40 -3.05 -6.21 -2.15
C LEU A 40 -2.01 -7.33 -2.28
N VAL A 41 -2.15 -8.20 -3.28
CA VAL A 41 -1.24 -9.35 -3.50
C VAL A 41 0.19 -8.89 -3.79
N GLU A 42 0.37 -7.83 -4.58
CA GLU A 42 1.70 -7.29 -4.89
C GLU A 42 2.37 -6.65 -3.66
N LEU A 43 1.59 -6.01 -2.78
CA LEU A 43 2.10 -5.49 -1.50
C LEU A 43 2.51 -6.63 -0.56
N GLU A 44 1.66 -7.65 -0.41
CA GLU A 44 1.99 -8.84 0.39
C GLU A 44 3.26 -9.52 -0.11
N ALA A 45 3.41 -9.69 -1.43
CA ALA A 45 4.58 -10.30 -2.03
C ALA A 45 5.85 -9.41 -1.89
N ALA A 46 5.73 -8.09 -2.07
CA ALA A 46 6.86 -7.16 -2.02
C ALA A 46 7.46 -7.03 -0.62
N PHE A 47 6.62 -7.08 0.42
CA PHE A 47 7.04 -6.93 1.81
C PHE A 47 7.04 -8.25 2.59
N ASP A 48 6.60 -9.34 1.95
CA ASP A 48 6.48 -10.68 2.49
C ASP A 48 5.67 -10.70 3.82
N VAL A 49 4.58 -9.93 3.84
CA VAL A 49 3.64 -9.81 4.97
C VAL A 49 2.26 -10.31 4.54
N SER A 50 1.42 -10.70 5.50
CA SER A 50 -0.01 -10.91 5.23
C SER A 50 -0.80 -9.69 5.68
N ILE A 51 -1.56 -9.11 4.76
CA ILE A 51 -2.34 -7.90 4.97
C ILE A 51 -3.81 -8.29 5.15
N PRO A 52 -4.42 -8.03 6.33
CA PRO A 52 -5.85 -8.23 6.50
C PRO A 52 -6.66 -7.23 5.68
N ASP A 53 -7.65 -7.72 4.94
CA ASP A 53 -8.56 -6.90 4.11
C ASP A 53 -9.17 -5.73 4.89
N GLU A 54 -9.62 -5.99 6.12
CA GLU A 54 -10.22 -4.98 7.00
C GLU A 54 -9.28 -3.79 7.24
N LYS A 55 -8.00 -4.07 7.52
CA LYS A 55 -6.99 -3.02 7.74
C LYS A 55 -6.62 -2.32 6.43
N TYR A 56 -6.58 -3.05 5.32
CA TYR A 56 -6.26 -2.48 4.01
C TYR A 56 -7.30 -1.46 3.56
N VAL A 57 -8.60 -1.74 3.76
CA VAL A 57 -9.69 -0.82 3.41
C VAL A 57 -9.65 0.49 4.20
N GLU A 58 -9.15 0.44 5.44
CA GLU A 58 -8.96 1.63 6.27
C GLU A 58 -7.77 2.48 5.79
N CYS A 59 -6.78 1.87 5.12
CA CYS A 59 -5.58 2.53 4.63
C CYS A 59 -5.82 3.15 3.25
N ARG A 60 -6.24 4.43 3.24
CA ARG A 60 -6.55 5.15 1.99
C ARG A 60 -5.38 5.89 1.36
N THR A 61 -4.21 5.88 1.96
CA THR A 61 -3.04 6.63 1.47
C THR A 61 -1.81 5.73 1.45
N ALA A 62 -0.85 6.01 0.55
CA ALA A 62 0.39 5.24 0.50
C ALA A 62 1.18 5.33 1.81
N GLU A 63 1.14 6.48 2.50
CA GLU A 63 1.72 6.66 3.85
C GLU A 63 1.06 5.70 4.87
N ALA A 64 -0.27 5.60 4.87
CA ALA A 64 -1.00 4.73 5.79
C ALA A 64 -0.73 3.24 5.50
N ILE A 65 -0.72 2.85 4.23
CA ILE A 65 -0.39 1.49 3.80
C ILE A 65 1.04 1.12 4.24
N ALA A 66 2.00 2.02 4.03
CA ALA A 66 3.39 1.79 4.44
C ALA A 66 3.54 1.66 5.96
N ALA A 67 2.81 2.48 6.75
CA ALA A 67 2.80 2.37 8.21
C ALA A 67 2.20 1.03 8.68
N MET A 68 1.10 0.59 8.07
CA MET A 68 0.48 -0.71 8.34
C MET A 68 1.45 -1.86 8.03
N ILE A 69 2.09 -1.85 6.87
CA ILE A 69 3.08 -2.86 6.46
C ILE A 69 4.26 -2.89 7.44
N ALA A 70 4.76 -1.73 7.84
CA ALA A 70 5.84 -1.64 8.83
C ALA A 70 5.44 -2.22 10.19
N GLN A 71 4.16 -2.12 10.57
CA GLN A 71 3.64 -2.75 11.78
C GLN A 71 3.55 -4.27 11.63
N LEU A 72 2.99 -4.77 10.53
CA LEU A 72 2.87 -6.20 10.24
C LEU A 72 4.24 -6.88 10.16
N ALA A 73 5.23 -6.24 9.55
CA ALA A 73 6.59 -6.74 9.47
C ALA A 73 7.21 -6.93 10.87
N LYS A 74 7.02 -5.95 11.77
CA LYS A 74 7.48 -6.05 13.16
C LYS A 74 6.78 -7.18 13.92
N GLU A 75 5.47 -7.34 13.73
CA GLU A 75 4.69 -8.42 14.34
C GLU A 75 5.13 -9.80 13.84
N ALA A 76 5.55 -9.90 12.57
CA ALA A 76 6.13 -11.10 11.97
C ALA A 76 7.57 -11.40 12.41
N GLY A 77 8.18 -10.56 13.26
CA GLY A 77 9.55 -10.73 13.75
C GLY A 77 10.63 -10.33 12.75
N ARG A 78 10.33 -9.37 11.86
CA ARG A 78 11.26 -8.83 10.85
C ARG A 78 11.70 -7.40 11.14
#